data_AF-A0A9D6NDD4-F1
#
_entry.id   AF-A0A9D6NDD4-F1
#
_cell.length_a   1.000
_cell.length_b   1.000
_cell.length_c   1.000
_cell.angle_alpha   90.00
_cell.angle_beta   90.00
_cell.angle_gamma   90.00
#
_symmetry.space_group_name_H-M   'P 1'
#
loop_
_entity.id
_entity.type
_entity.pdbx_description
1 polymer ?
#
loop_
_entity_poly.entity_id
_entity_poly.type
_entity_poly.pdbx_seq_one_letter_code
_entity_poly.pdbx_strand_id
1 'polypeptide(L)' 'MKSIHIRNIDPETLDALKRLATLHHRSLQGELLAILEQAARLAPPPKREPLELHFVESGRRQTLGREEIYDDHR' A
#
# COMPACT_ATOMS: atom_id res chain seq x y z
N MET A 1 -8.02 -0.07 -15.78
CA MET A 1 -8.48 1.10 -15.00
C MET A 1 -9.41 0.59 -13.91
N LYS A 2 -9.21 0.97 -12.64
CA LYS A 2 -10.12 0.63 -11.53
C LYS A 2 -11.04 1.83 -11.28
N SER A 3 -12.34 1.61 -11.09
CA SER A 3 -13.32 2.66 -10.88
C SER A 3 -14.16 2.37 -9.64
N ILE A 4 -14.49 3.41 -8.88
CA ILE A 4 -15.40 3.35 -7.74
C ILE A 4 -16.65 4.14 -8.10
N HIS A 5 -17.82 3.54 -7.89
CA HIS A 5 -19.10 4.21 -8.08
C HIS A 5 -19.77 4.38 -6.72
N ILE A 6 -20.03 5.63 -6.33
CA ILE A 6 -20.62 5.98 -5.04
C ILE A 6 -22.05 6.46 -5.28
N ARG A 7 -23.03 5.83 -4.63
CA ARG A 7 -24.45 6.18 -4.71
C ARG A 7 -24.88 6.92 -3.45
N ASN A 8 -26.04 7.57 -3.53
CA ASN A 8 -26.71 8.20 -2.39
C ASN A 8 -25.84 9.25 -1.68
N ILE A 9 -25.12 10.04 -2.45
CA ILE A 9 -24.39 11.21 -1.92
C ILE A 9 -25.41 12.31 -1.71
N ASP A 10 -25.40 12.91 -0.52
CA ASP A 10 -26.19 14.10 -0.23
C ASP A 10 -25.81 15.23 -1.24
N PRO A 11 -26.79 15.87 -1.90
CA PRO A 11 -26.52 16.98 -2.81
C PRO A 11 -25.63 18.08 -2.21
N GLU A 12 -25.80 18.40 -0.93
CA GLU A 12 -25.00 19.42 -0.24
C GLU A 12 -23.53 18.99 -0.12
N THR A 13 -23.30 17.69 0.12
CA THR A 13 -21.95 17.11 0.18
C THR A 13 -21.29 17.17 -1.19
N LEU A 14 -22.03 16.83 -2.25
CA LEU A 14 -21.50 16.89 -3.61
C LEU A 14 -21.08 18.32 -4.00
N ASP A 15 -21.89 19.33 -3.65
CA ASP A 15 -21.57 20.71 -3.98
C ASP A 15 -20.43 21.27 -3.12
N ALA A 16 -20.32 20.87 -1.85
CA ALA A 16 -19.15 21.16 -1.03
C ALA A 16 -17.86 20.58 -1.66
N LEU A 17 -17.89 19.33 -2.13
CA LEU A 17 -16.76 18.69 -2.79
C LEU A 17 -16.38 19.38 -4.12
N LYS A 18 -17.35 19.83 -4.92
CA LYS A 18 -17.07 20.63 -6.12
C LYS A 18 -16.38 21.95 -5.78
N ARG A 19 -16.84 22.66 -4.76
CA ARG A 19 -16.20 23.91 -4.31
C ARG A 19 -14.77 23.67 -3.85
N LEU A 20 -14.54 22.59 -3.11
CA LEU A 20 -13.21 22.19 -2.65
C LEU A 20 -12.27 21.89 -3.83
N ALA A 21 -12.75 21.12 -4.82
CA ALA A 21 -11.98 20.81 -6.02
C ALA A 21 -11.56 22.08 -6.78
N THR A 22 -12.47 23.05 -6.92
CA THR A 22 -12.17 24.36 -7.53
C THR A 22 -11.11 25.12 -6.74
N LEU A 23 -11.20 25.13 -5.40
CA LEU A 23 -10.26 25.80 -4.52
C LEU A 23 -8.86 25.18 -4.58
N HIS A 24 -8.76 23.87 -4.77
CA HIS A 24 -7.49 23.16 -4.96
C HIS A 24 -6.99 23.15 -6.42
N HIS A 25 -7.68 23.82 -7.34
CA HIS A 25 -7.37 23.85 -8.77
C HIS A 25 -7.29 22.45 -9.41
N ARG A 26 -8.19 21.54 -9.00
CA ARG A 26 -8.27 20.16 -9.47
C ARG A 26 -9.66 19.85 -10.01
N SER A 27 -9.74 18.79 -10.82
CA SER A 27 -11.05 18.21 -11.17
C SER A 27 -11.67 17.54 -9.95
N LEU A 28 -12.99 17.39 -9.92
CA LEU A 28 -13.69 16.67 -8.84
C LEU A 28 -13.15 15.24 -8.65
N GLN A 29 -12.84 14.56 -9.76
CA GLN A 29 -12.23 13.23 -9.71
C GLN A 29 -10.83 13.26 -9.08
N GLY A 30 -10.00 14.25 -9.45
CA GLY A 30 -8.66 14.41 -8.87
C GLY A 30 -8.71 14.76 -7.38
N GLU A 31 -9.68 15.57 -6.97
CA GLU A 31 -9.91 15.92 -5.57
C GLU A 31 -10.32 14.68 -4.76
N LEU A 32 -11.29 13.91 -5.25
CA LEU A 32 -11.70 12.65 -4.62
C LEU A 32 -10.55 11.66 -4.51
N LEU A 33 -9.70 11.56 -5.55
CA LEU A 33 -8.52 10.71 -5.50
C LEU A 33 -7.56 11.15 -4.40
N ALA A 34 -7.27 12.45 -4.29
CA ALA A 34 -6.38 12.99 -3.27
C ALA A 34 -6.92 12.73 -1.85
N ILE A 35 -8.23 12.91 -1.63
CA ILE A 35 -8.89 12.62 -0.35
C ILE A 35 -8.77 11.12 -0.02
N LEU A 36 -9.04 10.24 -0.98
CA LEU A 36 -8.93 8.79 -0.79
C LEU A 36 -7.49 8.36 -0.48
N GLU A 37 -6.49 8.94 -1.16
CA GLU A 37 -5.08 8.66 -0.90
C GLU A 37 -4.65 9.14 0.49
N GLN A 38 -5.13 10.31 0.93
CA GLN A 38 -4.88 10.81 2.27
C GLN A 38 -5.52 9.92 3.33
N ALA A 39 -6.77 9.51 3.13
CA ALA A 39 -7.47 8.61 4.04
C ALA A 39 -6.81 7.21 4.09
N ALA A 40 -6.36 6.69 2.94
CA ALA A 40 -5.71 5.38 2.86
C ALA A 40 -4.41 5.32 3.68
N ARG A 41 -3.70 6.44 3.87
CA ARG A 41 -2.52 6.51 4.74
C ARG A 41 -2.82 6.26 6.21
N LEU A 42 -4.07 6.43 6.63
CA LEU A 42 -4.51 6.17 8.01
C LEU A 42 -4.92 4.70 8.22
N ALA A 43 -5.00 3.91 7.13
CA ALA A 43 -5.36 2.50 7.25
C ALA A 43 -4.25 1.73 8.01
N PRO A 44 -4.62 0.78 8.89
CA PRO A 44 -3.65 -0.09 9.54
C PRO A 44 -2.83 -0.84 8.47
N PRO A 45 -1.55 -1.16 8.76
CA PRO A 45 -0.74 -1.90 7.82
C PRO A 45 -1.42 -3.23 7.48
N PRO A 46 -1.24 -3.74 6.25
CA PRO A 46 -1.79 -5.03 5.89
C PRO A 46 -1.27 -6.07 6.89
N LYS A 47 -2.17 -6.94 7.35
CA LYS A 47 -1.81 -8.08 8.20
C LYS A 47 -0.83 -8.93 7.38
N ARG A 48 0.46 -8.82 7.68
CA ARG A 48 1.48 -9.68 7.08
C ARG A 48 1.25 -11.06 7.68
N GLU A 49 1.17 -12.07 6.83
CA GLU A 49 1.27 -13.43 7.34
C GLU A 49 2.62 -13.57 8.05
N PRO A 50 2.64 -14.16 9.25
CA PRO A 50 3.89 -14.41 9.95
C PRO A 50 4.80 -15.25 9.05
N LEU A 51 6.06 -14.85 8.95
CA LEU A 51 7.04 -15.57 8.16
C LEU A 51 7.33 -16.90 8.89
N GLU A 52 6.90 -18.02 8.30
CA GLU A 52 7.10 -19.34 8.88
C GLU A 52 8.51 -19.84 8.53
N LEU A 53 9.42 -19.80 9.50
CA LEU A 53 10.78 -20.31 9.35
C LEU A 53 10.79 -21.81 9.61
N HIS A 54 10.96 -22.61 8.56
CA HIS A 54 11.22 -24.05 8.70
C HIS A 54 12.72 -24.27 8.87
N PHE A 55 13.13 -24.60 10.10
CA PHE A 55 14.50 -25.02 10.38
C PHE A 55 14.65 -26.50 10.08
N VAL A 56 15.59 -26.84 9.19
CA VAL A 56 15.97 -28.22 8.89
C VAL A 56 17.34 -28.48 9.49
N GLU A 57 17.44 -29.43 10.42
CA GLU A 57 18.72 -29.88 10.95
C GLU A 57 19.42 -30.75 9.90
N SER A 58 20.41 -30.18 9.21
CA SER A 58 21.13 -30.87 8.12
C SER A 58 22.32 -31.72 8.60
N GLY A 59 22.54 -31.87 9.91
CA GLY A 59 23.65 -32.65 10.49
C GLY A 59 25.07 -32.15 10.17
N ARG A 60 25.21 -31.11 9.33
CA ARG A 60 26.46 -30.47 8.95
C ARG A 60 26.49 -29.06 9.51
N ARG A 61 27.56 -28.71 10.23
CA ARG A 61 27.82 -27.34 10.65
C ARG A 61 28.28 -26.54 9.42
N GLN A 62 27.36 -25.78 8.83
CA GLN A 62 27.69 -24.82 7.77
C GLN A 62 27.70 -23.43 8.38
N THR A 63 28.65 -22.60 7.97
CA THR A 63 28.76 -21.23 8.47
C THR A 63 27.80 -20.27 7.76
N LEU A 64 27.20 -20.70 6.62
CA LEU A 64 26.31 -19.88 5.78
C LEU A 64 26.92 -18.49 5.50
N GLY A 65 28.26 -18.46 5.41
CA GLY A 65 29.00 -17.27 5.06
C GLY A 65 28.73 -16.90 3.61
N ARG A 66 28.85 -15.62 3.26
CA ARG A 66 28.64 -15.17 1.88
C ARG A 66 29.57 -15.91 0.92
N GLU A 67 30.83 -16.10 1.29
CA GLU A 67 31.79 -16.82 0.43
C GLU A 67 31.33 -18.26 0.16
N GLU A 68 30.75 -18.92 1.16
CA GLU A 68 30.24 -20.30 1.11
C GLU A 68 28.93 -20.42 0.31
N ILE A 69 28.10 -19.37 0.29
CA ILE A 69 26.82 -19.34 -0.44
C ILE A 69 27.01 -18.99 -1.92
N TYR A 70 27.95 -18.09 -2.22
CA TYR A 70 28.12 -17.54 -3.57
C TYR A 70 29.35 -18.09 -4.31
N ASP A 71 30.11 -18.99 -3.69
CA ASP A 71 31.33 -19.57 -4.25
C ASP A 71 32.31 -18.48 -4.73
N ASP A 72 32.37 -17.38 -3.97
CA ASP A 72 33.22 -16.20 -4.21
C ASP A 72 34.69 -16.54 -3.80
N HIS A 73 35.27 -17.58 -4.41
CA HIS A 73 36.68 -17.93 -4.28
C HIS A 73 37.44 -17.49 -5.55
N ARG A 74 38.22 -16.42 -5.42
CA ARG A 74 39.06 -15.86 -6.49
C ARG A 74 40.53 -16.12 -6.23
#